data_AF-A0A923A2X2-F1
#
_entry.id   AF-A0A923A2X2-F1
#
_cell.length_a   1.000
_cell.length_b   1.000
_cell.length_c   1.000
_cell.angle_alpha   90.00
_cell.angle_beta   90.00
_cell.angle_gamma   90.00
#
_symmetry.space_group_name_H-M   'P 1'
#
loop_
_entity.id
_entity.type
_entity.pdbx_description
1 polymer ?
#
loop_
_entity_poly.entity_id
_entity_poly.type
_entity_poly.pdbx_seq_one_letter_code
_entity_poly.pdbx_strand_id
1 'polypeptide(L)'
;MKGSVRIIGIPVDLGQSHRGVDMGPSAIRYAGLLSRIRELGYTVIDEGNIQVPVRDSLSEDTLVKEICRVCETAYQKACRAIEENCKPIFLGGDHSIS
;
A
#
# COMPACT_ATOMS: atom_id res chain seq x y z
N MET A 1 -5.60 5.21 24.63
CA MET A 1 -5.23 4.74 23.26
C MET A 1 -4.08 5.58 22.74
N LYS A 2 -3.10 4.97 22.04
CA LYS A 2 -1.88 5.66 21.54
C LYS A 2 -2.07 6.45 20.23
N GLY A 3 -3.29 6.44 19.68
CA GLY A 3 -3.65 7.08 18.40
C GLY A 3 -4.22 6.07 17.40
N SER A 4 -4.46 6.53 16.17
CA SER A 4 -4.92 5.70 15.05
C SER A 4 -3.80 5.47 14.02
N VAL A 5 -3.85 4.31 13.38
CA VAL A 5 -2.98 3.89 12.29
C VAL A 5 -3.85 3.48 11.11
N ARG A 6 -3.47 3.91 9.90
CA ARG A 6 -4.18 3.60 8.65
C ARG A 6 -3.26 2.77 7.75
N ILE A 7 -3.65 1.53 7.49
CA ILE A 7 -2.91 0.59 6.65
C ILE A 7 -3.35 0.78 5.19
N ILE A 8 -2.38 1.02 4.30
CA ILE A 8 -2.60 1.25 2.87
C ILE A 8 -1.73 0.25 2.10
N GLY A 9 -2.34 -0.69 1.39
CA GLY A 9 -1.61 -1.62 0.54
C GLY A 9 -1.33 -1.04 -0.84
N ILE A 10 -0.10 -1.24 -1.33
CA ILE A 10 0.38 -0.77 -2.63
C ILE A 10 0.97 -1.98 -3.37
N PRO A 11 0.13 -2.84 -3.97
CA PRO A 11 0.57 -4.09 -4.61
C PRO A 11 1.15 -3.83 -6.01
N VAL A 12 2.18 -2.98 -6.11
CA VAL A 12 2.85 -2.66 -7.37
C VAL A 12 3.92 -3.72 -7.66
N ASP A 13 3.89 -4.25 -8.88
CA ASP A 13 4.85 -5.22 -9.43
C ASP A 13 5.18 -4.84 -10.89
N LEU A 14 5.34 -3.54 -11.12
CA LEU A 14 5.49 -2.93 -12.44
C LEU A 14 6.91 -2.42 -12.69
N GLY A 15 7.69 -2.15 -11.64
CA GLY A 15 9.01 -1.54 -11.70
C GLY A 15 10.20 -2.52 -11.73
N GLN A 16 9.95 -3.83 -11.67
CA GLN A 16 11.01 -4.85 -11.66
C GLN A 16 10.69 -6.04 -12.58
N SER A 17 11.63 -7.00 -12.72
CA SER A 17 11.42 -8.24 -13.48
C SER A 17 10.81 -9.37 -12.64
N HIS A 18 11.03 -9.39 -11.33
CA HIS A 18 10.54 -10.45 -10.44
C HIS A 18 9.07 -10.27 -10.11
N ARG A 19 8.25 -11.23 -10.55
CA ARG A 19 6.81 -11.25 -10.29
C ARG A 19 6.48 -11.68 -8.86
N GLY A 20 5.32 -11.28 -8.37
CA GLY A 20 4.71 -11.83 -7.15
C GLY A 20 4.86 -10.95 -5.90
N VAL A 21 5.55 -9.80 -6.01
CA VAL A 21 5.63 -8.84 -4.90
C VAL A 21 4.32 -8.10 -4.65
N ASP A 22 3.40 -8.10 -5.63
CA ASP A 22 2.01 -7.65 -5.48
C ASP A 22 1.27 -8.42 -4.37
N MET A 23 1.71 -9.63 -4.03
CA MET A 23 1.18 -10.43 -2.92
C MET A 23 1.66 -9.94 -1.54
N GLY A 24 2.69 -9.09 -1.47
CA GLY A 24 3.31 -8.59 -0.23
C GLY A 24 2.31 -8.00 0.77
N PRO A 25 1.42 -7.08 0.37
CA PRO A 25 0.42 -6.50 1.27
C PRO A 25 -0.51 -7.56 1.87
N SER A 26 -0.92 -8.55 1.08
CA SER A 26 -1.78 -9.64 1.54
C SER A 26 -1.04 -10.58 2.49
N ALA A 27 0.21 -10.93 2.17
CA ALA A 27 1.04 -11.80 3.00
C ALA A 27 1.33 -11.19 4.38
N ILE A 28 1.66 -9.90 4.44
CA ILE A 28 1.91 -9.19 5.70
C ILE A 28 0.64 -9.10 6.55
N ARG A 29 -0.52 -8.85 5.93
CA ARG A 29 -1.80 -8.88 6.64
C ARG A 29 -2.07 -10.27 7.22
N TYR A 30 -1.87 -11.32 6.42
CA TYR A 30 -2.05 -12.71 6.85
C TYR A 30 -1.11 -13.09 8.00
N ALA A 31 0.12 -12.56 8.01
CA ALA A 31 1.09 -12.74 9.09
C ALA A 31 0.69 -12.08 10.43
N GLY A 32 -0.47 -11.42 10.49
CA GLY A 32 -1.06 -10.91 11.72
C GLY A 32 -0.66 -9.48 12.07
N LEU A 33 -0.18 -8.68 11.11
CA LEU A 33 0.25 -7.30 11.34
C LEU A 33 -0.82 -6.47 12.07
N LEU A 34 -2.07 -6.50 11.61
CA LEU A 34 -3.14 -5.68 12.19
C LEU A 34 -3.38 -6.01 13.66
N SER A 35 -3.39 -7.31 14.00
CA SER A 35 -3.60 -7.75 15.38
C SER A 35 -2.47 -7.27 16.29
N ARG A 36 -1.21 -7.41 15.84
CA ARG A 36 -0.05 -6.93 16.60
C ARG A 36 -0.06 -5.41 16.81
N ILE A 37 -0.48 -4.62 15.83
CA ILE A 37 -0.60 -3.17 15.99
C ILE A 37 -1.71 -2.81 16.99
N ARG A 38 -2.83 -3.55 16.99
CA ARG A 38 -3.91 -3.37 17.98
C ARG A 38 -3.43 -3.71 19.39
N GLU A 39 -2.66 -4.79 19.56
CA GLU A 39 -2.05 -5.17 20.85
C GLU A 39 -1.11 -4.09 21.41
N LEU A 40 -0.46 -3.31 20.55
CA LEU A 40 0.37 -2.16 20.96
C LEU A 40 -0.46 -0.95 21.46
N GLY A 41 -1.79 -1.01 21.36
CA GLY A 41 -2.72 0.00 21.88
C GLY A 41 -3.17 1.06 20.85
N TYR A 42 -3.01 0.78 19.56
CA TYR A 42 -3.47 1.63 18.45
C TYR A 42 -4.83 1.19 17.91
N THR A 43 -5.64 2.16 17.47
CA THR A 43 -6.78 1.87 16.60
C THR A 43 -6.27 1.62 15.18
N VAL A 44 -6.64 0.51 14.56
CA VAL A 44 -6.20 0.16 13.20
C VAL A 44 -7.36 0.28 12.22
N ILE A 45 -7.18 1.12 11.21
CA ILE A 45 -8.06 1.28 10.05
C ILE A 45 -7.35 0.62 8.86
N ASP A 46 -7.94 -0.41 8.28
CA ASP A 46 -7.43 -1.02 7.04
C ASP A 46 -8.18 -0.43 5.85
N GLU A 47 -7.47 0.29 4.98
CA GLU A 47 -8.04 0.88 3.77
C GLU A 47 -7.97 -0.06 2.55
N GLY A 48 -7.46 -1.28 2.76
CA GLY A 48 -7.28 -2.27 1.69
C GLY A 48 -6.11 -1.90 0.78
N ASN A 49 -6.23 -2.26 -0.49
CA ASN A 49 -5.18 -2.06 -1.49
C ASN A 49 -5.58 -0.96 -2.47
N ILE A 50 -4.60 -0.16 -2.90
CA ILE A 50 -4.75 0.70 -4.08
C ILE A 50 -4.92 -0.20 -5.30
N GLN A 51 -5.82 0.21 -6.19
CA GLN A 51 -6.03 -0.53 -7.43
C GLN A 51 -4.84 -0.32 -8.37
N VAL A 52 -4.13 -1.41 -8.61
CA VAL A 52 -3.04 -1.51 -9.58
C VAL A 52 -3.51 -2.41 -10.73
N PRO A 53 -3.34 -1.99 -11.99
CA PRO A 53 -3.63 -2.84 -13.14
C PRO A 53 -2.73 -4.08 -13.16
N VAL A 54 -3.23 -5.15 -13.76
CA VAL A 54 -2.42 -6.35 -14.00
C VAL A 54 -1.38 -6.02 -15.05
N ARG A 55 -0.11 -6.34 -14.80
CA ARG A 55 1.00 -6.02 -15.72
C ARG A 55 0.75 -6.50 -17.15
N ASP A 56 0.17 -7.68 -17.32
CA ASP A 56 -0.09 -8.29 -18.63
C ASP A 56 -1.20 -7.57 -19.42
N SER A 57 -1.92 -6.64 -18.78
CA SER A 57 -2.88 -5.74 -19.44
C SER A 57 -2.28 -4.41 -19.89
N LEU A 58 -1.00 -4.16 -19.63
CA LEU A 58 -0.31 -2.91 -19.94
C LEU A 58 0.68 -3.09 -21.09
N SER A 59 0.82 -2.04 -21.92
CA SER A 59 1.99 -1.90 -22.79
C SER A 59 3.16 -1.28 -22.04
N GLU A 60 4.38 -1.47 -22.53
CA GLU A 60 5.58 -0.89 -21.91
C GLU A 60 5.48 0.63 -21.73
N ASP A 61 4.93 1.32 -22.72
CA ASP A 61 4.72 2.77 -22.71
C ASP A 61 3.76 3.27 -21.61
N THR A 62 2.94 2.37 -21.06
CA THR A 62 1.93 2.71 -20.03
C THR A 62 2.38 2.40 -18.60
N LEU A 63 3.45 1.62 -18.42
CA LEU A 63 3.95 1.21 -17.09
C LEU A 63 4.25 2.41 -16.20
N VAL A 64 5.04 3.37 -16.69
CA VAL A 64 5.44 4.56 -15.92
C VAL A 64 4.22 5.40 -15.54
N LYS A 65 3.27 5.56 -16.47
CA LYS A 65 2.04 6.32 -16.23
C LYS A 65 1.21 5.69 -15.11
N GLU A 66 1.10 4.36 -15.10
CA GLU A 66 0.37 3.65 -14.05
C GLU A 66 1.09 3.68 -12.70
N ILE A 67 2.42 3.57 -12.68
CA ILE A 67 3.22 3.75 -11.47
C ILE A 67 2.98 5.15 -10.88
N CYS A 68 3.09 6.20 -11.71
CA CYS A 68 2.82 7.57 -11.27
C CYS A 68 1.40 7.73 -10.70
N ARG A 69 0.39 7.14 -11.35
CA ARG A 69 -1.01 7.18 -10.87
C ARG A 69 -1.15 6.50 -9.51
N VAL A 70 -0.49 5.37 -9.31
CA VAL A 70 -0.53 4.64 -8.03
C VAL A 70 0.18 5.44 -6.93
N CYS A 71 1.35 6.02 -7.21
CA CYS A 71 2.06 6.88 -6.26
C CYS A 71 1.24 8.11 -5.87
N GLU A 72 0.60 8.78 -6.83
CA GLU A 72 -0.30 9.92 -6.57
C GLU A 72 -1.47 9.51 -5.68
N THR A 73 -2.08 8.34 -5.96
CA THR A 73 -3.17 7.82 -5.13
C THR A 73 -2.70 7.49 -3.71
N ALA A 74 -1.50 6.93 -3.56
CA ALA A 74 -0.91 6.64 -2.25
C ALA A 74 -0.63 7.92 -1.47
N TYR A 75 -0.08 8.94 -2.13
CA TYR A 75 0.16 10.25 -1.57
C TYR A 75 -1.13 10.91 -1.06
N GLN A 76 -2.19 10.94 -1.87
CA GLN A 76 -3.48 11.51 -1.46
C GLN A 76 -4.09 10.81 -0.24
N LYS A 77 -4.01 9.46 -0.19
CA LYS A 77 -4.45 8.68 0.98
C LYS A 77 -3.61 8.99 2.22
N ALA A 78 -2.31 9.22 2.05
CA ALA A 78 -1.41 9.63 3.12
C ALA A 78 -1.78 11.00 3.71
N CYS A 79 -1.97 12.00 2.84
CA CYS A 79 -2.38 13.34 3.23
C CYS A 79 -3.67 13.30 4.05
N ARG A 80 -4.68 12.59 3.54
CA ARG A 80 -5.95 12.39 4.26
C ARG A 80 -5.76 11.73 5.61
N ALA A 81 -4.92 10.70 5.71
CA ALA A 81 -4.62 10.05 6.99
C ALA A 81 -4.07 11.05 8.01
N ILE A 82 -3.11 11.87 7.58
CA ILE A 82 -2.45 12.86 8.42
C ILE A 82 -3.43 13.95 8.86
N GLU A 83 -4.29 14.45 7.95
CA GLU A 83 -5.37 15.41 8.27
C GLU A 83 -6.34 14.85 9.32
N GLU A 84 -6.62 13.56 9.27
CA GLU A 84 -7.44 12.83 10.23
C GLU A 84 -6.68 12.44 11.53
N ASN A 85 -5.48 13.00 11.76
CA ASN A 85 -4.59 12.67 12.89
C ASN A 85 -4.26 11.16 13.01
N CYS A 86 -4.21 10.48 11.87
CA CYS A 86 -3.95 9.06 11.75
C CYS A 86 -2.60 8.81 11.09
N LYS A 87 -1.81 7.87 11.62
CA LYS A 87 -0.49 7.53 11.06
C LYS A 87 -0.63 6.59 9.86
N PRO A 88 -0.27 6.98 8.63
CA PRO A 88 -0.29 6.06 7.50
C PRO A 88 0.86 5.03 7.61
N ILE A 89 0.56 3.76 7.31
CA ILE A 89 1.54 2.69 7.12
C ILE A 89 1.28 2.08 5.75
N PHE A 90 2.28 2.13 4.89
CA PHE A 90 2.21 1.54 3.56
C PHE A 90 2.73 0.11 3.58
N LEU A 91 1.98 -0.80 2.98
CA LEU A 91 2.43 -2.16 2.71
C LEU A 91 2.75 -2.22 1.23
N GLY A 92 4.04 -2.31 0.90
CA GLY A 92 4.51 -2.27 -0.48
C GLY A 92 4.44 -3.60 -1.22
N GLY A 93 4.77 -3.51 -2.51
CA GLY A 93 5.20 -4.61 -3.37
C GLY A 93 6.66 -4.40 -3.77
N ASP A 94 6.90 -3.97 -5.01
CA ASP A 94 8.24 -3.56 -5.44
C ASP A 94 8.70 -2.25 -4.78
N HIS A 95 10.00 -1.95 -4.88
CA HIS A 95 10.61 -0.76 -4.30
C HIS A 95 10.39 0.52 -5.15
N SER A 96 9.63 0.47 -6.25
CA SER A 96 9.40 1.66 -7.11
C SER A 96 8.53 2.73 -6.44
N ILE A 97 7.95 2.40 -5.28
CA ILE A 97 7.02 3.22 -4.50
C ILE A 97 7.71 4.03 -3.39
N SER A 98 9.03 3.88 -3.21
CA SER A 98 9.82 4.50 -2.11
C SER A 98 10.46 5.82 -2.49
#